data_AF-A0AAE6EKR1-F1
#
_entry.id   AF-A0AAE6EKR1-F1
#
_cell.length_a   1.000
_cell.length_b   1.000
_cell.length_c   1.000
_cell.angle_alpha   90.00
_cell.angle_beta   90.00
_cell.angle_gamma   90.00
#
_symmetry.space_group_name_H-M   'P 1'
#
loop_
_entity.id
_entity.type
_entity.pdbx_description
1 polymer ?
#
loop_
_entity_poly.entity_id
_entity_poly.type
_entity_poly.pdbx_seq_one_letter_code
_entity_poly.pdbx_strand_id
1 'polypeptide(L)'
;MDIESNSKESEKMVAEISPLLKFVLELGPLMVFFFANSRGEWLASTFPVLTEFGGPIFIATGLFMIATAAALTVSWILTRKLPIMPLISGIVVFVFGALTLWLQNDTFIKMKPTIVNTLFGVILLGGLFFGQSLLGYVFNSAFKLTDEGWRKLTLRWGVFFLFLAVLNEVVWRMFTTDTWVAFKVWGTMPITIIFTMAQMPLVMRHSVEPLGKDEK
;
A
#
# COMPACT_ATOMS: atom_id res chain seq x y z
N MET A 1 43.31 -13.42 -18.19
CA MET A 1 42.94 -12.15 -17.51
C MET A 1 41.43 -12.13 -17.53
N ASP A 2 40.85 -12.65 -16.45
CA ASP A 2 39.69 -13.53 -16.56
C ASP A 2 38.39 -12.77 -16.35
N ILE A 3 37.67 -12.53 -17.45
CA ILE A 3 36.34 -11.89 -17.47
C ILE A 3 35.33 -12.70 -16.63
N GLU A 4 35.53 -14.02 -16.51
CA GLU A 4 34.76 -14.93 -15.64
C GLU A 4 35.06 -14.80 -14.14
N SER A 5 36.21 -14.25 -13.75
CA SER A 5 36.50 -13.95 -12.34
C SER A 5 35.76 -12.68 -11.90
N ASN A 6 35.67 -11.69 -12.79
CA ASN A 6 35.05 -10.40 -12.53
C ASN A 6 33.51 -10.47 -12.50
N SER A 7 32.89 -11.39 -13.27
CA SER A 7 31.44 -11.65 -13.19
C SER A 7 31.05 -12.36 -11.88
N LYS A 8 31.86 -13.33 -11.44
CA LYS A 8 31.67 -14.04 -10.16
C LYS A 8 31.94 -13.15 -8.95
N GLU A 9 32.83 -12.17 -9.03
CA GLU A 9 33.06 -11.16 -7.98
C GLU A 9 31.94 -10.11 -7.93
N SER A 10 31.41 -9.69 -9.08
CA SER A 10 30.23 -8.82 -9.16
C SER A 10 28.98 -9.49 -8.55
N GLU A 11 28.79 -10.80 -8.74
CA GLU A 11 27.72 -11.57 -8.09
C GLU A 11 28.00 -11.81 -6.59
N LYS A 12 29.25 -11.98 -6.17
CA LYS A 12 29.64 -12.16 -4.75
C LYS A 12 29.62 -10.87 -3.92
N MET A 13 29.77 -9.69 -4.54
CA MET A 13 29.77 -8.40 -3.82
C MET A 13 28.38 -7.78 -3.63
N VAL A 14 27.33 -8.29 -4.30
CA VAL A 14 25.96 -8.03 -3.86
C VAL A 14 25.77 -8.80 -2.58
N ALA A 15 26.17 -8.18 -1.46
CA ALA A 15 26.19 -8.75 -0.13
C ALA A 15 24.99 -9.69 0.04
N GLU A 16 25.27 -10.98 0.23
CA GLU A 16 24.30 -11.95 0.70
C GLU A 16 23.75 -11.41 2.03
N ILE A 17 22.70 -10.59 1.96
CA ILE A 17 21.87 -10.31 3.12
C ILE A 17 21.41 -11.68 3.56
N SER A 18 21.91 -12.12 4.72
CA SER A 18 21.55 -13.42 5.25
C SER A 18 20.01 -13.51 5.22
N PRO A 19 19.43 -14.66 4.81
CA PRO A 19 17.98 -14.81 4.75
C PRO A 19 17.28 -14.35 6.04
N LEU A 20 17.98 -14.51 7.17
CA LEU A 20 17.59 -14.00 8.48
C LEU A 20 17.52 -12.46 8.55
N LEU A 21 18.50 -11.73 8.03
CA LEU A 21 18.49 -10.27 8.03
C LEU A 21 17.36 -9.71 7.15
N LYS A 22 17.08 -10.34 6.00
CA LYS A 22 15.93 -9.97 5.15
C LYS A 22 14.61 -10.21 5.88
N PHE A 23 14.48 -11.37 6.53
CA PHE A 23 13.31 -11.69 7.35
C PHE A 23 13.10 -10.72 8.51
N VAL A 24 14.18 -10.34 9.21
CA VAL A 24 14.14 -9.35 10.30
C VAL A 24 13.73 -7.96 9.77
N LEU A 25 14.20 -7.57 8.58
CA LEU A 25 13.79 -6.29 7.98
C LEU A 25 12.32 -6.28 7.56
N GLU A 26 11.78 -7.43 7.12
CA GLU A 26 10.37 -7.55 6.71
C GLU A 26 9.42 -7.70 7.91
N LEU A 27 9.77 -8.50 8.93
CA LEU A 27 8.93 -8.72 10.12
C LEU A 27 9.21 -7.75 11.27
N GLY A 28 10.38 -7.12 11.31
CA GLY A 28 10.80 -6.23 12.38
C GLY A 28 9.80 -5.12 12.68
N PRO A 29 9.33 -4.37 11.66
CA PRO A 29 8.29 -3.37 11.86
C PRO A 29 7.01 -3.96 12.47
N LEU A 30 6.55 -5.11 11.96
CA LEU A 30 5.34 -5.78 12.45
C LEU A 30 5.50 -6.22 13.91
N MET A 31 6.66 -6.76 14.28
CA MET A 31 7.00 -7.13 15.66
C MET A 31 6.96 -5.92 16.58
N VAL A 32 7.52 -4.78 16.15
CA VAL A 32 7.46 -3.52 16.91
C VAL A 32 6.02 -3.06 17.11
N PHE A 33 5.17 -3.15 16.07
CA PHE A 33 3.75 -2.82 16.17
C PHE A 33 3.04 -3.66 17.24
N PHE A 34 3.14 -4.99 17.16
CA PHE A 34 2.44 -5.88 18.11
C PHE A 34 2.96 -5.72 19.53
N PHE A 35 4.27 -5.54 19.71
CA PHE A 35 4.86 -5.26 21.01
C PHE A 35 4.33 -3.95 21.58
N ALA A 36 4.37 -2.86 20.81
CA ALA A 36 3.89 -1.56 21.23
C ALA A 36 2.38 -1.54 21.51
N ASN A 37 1.57 -2.26 20.73
CA ASN A 37 0.13 -2.34 20.94
C ASN A 37 -0.21 -3.13 22.22
N SER A 38 0.48 -4.25 22.48
CA SER A 38 0.26 -5.07 23.68
C SER A 38 0.80 -4.44 24.97
N ARG A 39 1.84 -3.61 24.87
CA ARG A 39 2.49 -2.93 26.01
C ARG A 39 2.27 -1.42 26.01
N GLY A 40 1.28 -0.92 25.27
CA GLY A 40 1.13 0.52 25.03
C GLY A 40 0.92 1.35 26.29
N GLU A 41 0.21 0.84 27.29
CA GLU A 41 0.01 1.54 28.59
C GLU A 41 1.32 1.68 29.39
N TRP A 42 2.18 0.65 29.33
CA TRP A 42 3.50 0.70 29.95
C TRP A 42 4.43 1.65 29.19
N LEU A 43 4.36 1.66 27.85
CA LEU A 43 5.14 2.55 27.00
C LEU A 43 4.74 4.02 27.21
N ALA A 44 3.44 4.27 27.33
CA ALA A 44 2.86 5.58 27.61
C ALA A 44 3.31 6.13 28.98
N SER A 45 3.35 5.27 30.00
CA SER A 45 3.82 5.68 31.34
C SER A 45 5.35 5.85 31.44
N THR A 46 6.11 5.11 30.63
CA THR A 46 7.59 5.19 30.61
C THR A 46 8.10 6.36 29.77
N PHE A 47 7.44 6.68 28.65
CA PHE A 47 7.82 7.76 27.75
C PHE A 47 6.65 8.74 27.58
N PRO A 48 6.65 9.87 28.33
CA PRO A 48 5.57 10.85 28.28
C PRO A 48 5.35 11.43 26.87
N VAL A 49 6.38 11.52 26.04
CA VAL A 49 6.28 11.96 24.63
C VAL A 49 5.33 11.07 23.81
N LEU A 50 5.15 9.79 24.18
CA LEU A 50 4.25 8.88 23.46
C LEU A 50 2.78 9.09 23.83
N THR A 51 2.48 9.67 25.00
CA THR A 51 1.10 9.97 25.41
C THR A 51 0.44 11.04 24.54
N GLU A 52 1.24 11.89 23.88
CA GLU A 52 0.73 12.88 22.91
C GLU A 52 0.07 12.24 21.69
N PHE A 53 0.47 11.00 21.33
CA PHE A 53 -0.16 10.26 20.24
C PHE A 53 -1.52 9.67 20.63
N GLY A 54 -1.89 9.69 21.91
CA GLY A 54 -3.16 9.18 22.43
C GLY A 54 -3.09 7.73 22.90
N GLY A 55 -4.07 6.92 22.51
CA GLY A 55 -4.21 5.54 22.98
C GLY A 55 -3.10 4.57 22.50
N PRO A 56 -3.00 3.37 23.12
CA PRO A 56 -1.99 2.35 22.81
C PRO A 56 -1.82 2.04 21.32
N ILE A 57 -2.92 2.04 20.57
CA ILE A 57 -2.92 1.72 19.14
C ILE A 57 -2.29 2.83 18.28
N PHE A 58 -2.40 4.10 18.70
CA PHE A 58 -1.78 5.22 18.02
C PHE A 58 -0.28 5.23 18.26
N ILE A 59 0.14 4.94 19.50
CA ILE A 59 1.56 4.74 19.86
C ILE A 59 2.17 3.60 19.03
N ALA A 60 1.47 2.46 18.95
CA ALA A 60 1.90 1.33 18.16
C ALA A 60 2.03 1.68 16.68
N THR A 61 1.09 2.44 16.13
CA THR A 61 1.12 2.90 14.75
C THR A 61 2.30 3.85 14.48
N GLY A 62 2.57 4.80 15.37
CA GLY A 62 3.71 5.70 15.24
C GLY A 62 5.05 4.94 15.27
N LEU A 63 5.22 4.03 16.22
CA LEU A 63 6.42 3.19 16.31
C LEU A 63 6.58 2.26 15.11
N PHE A 64 5.48 1.73 14.59
CA PHE A 64 5.48 0.92 13.37
C PHE A 64 5.95 1.71 12.15
N MET A 65 5.48 2.95 11.99
CA MET A 65 5.94 3.83 10.91
C MET A 65 7.45 4.12 11.03
N ILE A 66 7.94 4.43 12.22
CA ILE A 66 9.37 4.67 12.48
C ILE A 66 10.20 3.41 12.18
N ALA A 67 9.75 2.25 12.66
CA ALA A 67 10.42 0.98 12.42
C ALA A 67 10.44 0.61 10.93
N THR A 68 9.36 0.88 10.21
CA THR A 68 9.28 0.69 8.75
C THR A 68 10.24 1.64 8.03
N ALA A 69 10.33 2.91 8.46
CA ALA A 69 11.32 3.86 7.96
C ALA A 69 12.74 3.32 8.11
N ALA A 70 13.08 2.90 9.33
CA ALA A 70 14.40 2.40 9.67
C ALA A 70 14.73 1.13 8.88
N ALA A 71 13.78 0.20 8.75
CA ALA A 71 13.95 -1.02 7.97
C ALA A 71 14.22 -0.71 6.48
N LEU A 72 13.49 0.23 5.89
CA LEU A 72 13.73 0.66 4.51
C LEU A 72 15.07 1.39 4.34
N THR A 73 15.44 2.26 5.27
CA THR A 73 16.73 2.97 5.25
C THR A 73 17.90 2.00 5.40
N VAL A 74 17.83 1.08 6.35
CA VAL A 74 18.86 0.05 6.57
C VAL A 74 18.94 -0.87 5.36
N SER A 75 17.79 -1.30 4.81
CA SER A 75 17.74 -2.07 3.57
C SER A 75 18.44 -1.31 2.45
N TRP A 76 18.15 -0.02 2.25
CA TRP A 76 18.77 0.80 1.22
C TRP A 76 20.28 0.95 1.39
N ILE A 77 20.78 1.15 2.62
CA ILE A 77 22.21 1.27 2.91
C ILE A 77 22.94 -0.05 2.58
N LEU A 78 22.34 -1.19 2.91
CA LEU A 78 22.92 -2.53 2.72
C LEU A 78 22.87 -3.02 1.27
N THR A 79 21.72 -2.89 0.60
CA THR A 79 21.53 -3.40 -0.77
C THR A 79 21.90 -2.38 -1.85
N ARG A 80 21.99 -1.09 -1.50
CA ARG A 80 22.03 0.05 -2.43
C ARG A 80 20.94 0.04 -3.50
N LYS A 81 19.89 -0.76 -3.31
CA LYS A 81 18.73 -0.92 -4.19
C LYS A 81 17.49 -1.08 -3.33
N LEU A 82 16.52 -0.17 -3.47
CA LEU A 82 15.25 -0.30 -2.78
C LEU A 82 14.47 -1.47 -3.39
N PRO A 83 14.20 -2.55 -2.64
CA PRO A 83 13.37 -3.63 -3.14
C PRO A 83 11.94 -3.09 -3.27
N ILE A 84 11.37 -3.19 -4.48
CA ILE A 84 10.10 -2.54 -4.84
C ILE A 84 8.95 -2.97 -3.91
N MET A 85 8.92 -4.24 -3.51
CA MET A 85 7.88 -4.78 -2.63
C MET A 85 7.86 -4.12 -1.23
N PRO A 86 8.95 -4.16 -0.42
CA PRO A 86 9.08 -3.39 0.80
C PRO A 86 8.78 -1.90 0.66
N LEU A 87 9.20 -1.27 -0.45
CA LEU A 87 8.94 0.14 -0.69
C LEU A 87 7.44 0.43 -0.83
N ILE A 88 6.72 -0.37 -1.62
CA ILE A 88 5.26 -0.24 -1.78
C ILE A 88 4.57 -0.45 -0.43
N SER A 89 4.93 -1.53 0.29
CA SER A 89 4.38 -1.80 1.63
C SER A 89 4.67 -0.66 2.59
N GLY A 90 5.88 -0.10 2.58
CA GLY A 90 6.25 1.05 3.40
C GLY A 90 5.43 2.27 3.07
N ILE A 91 5.25 2.62 1.80
CA ILE A 91 4.37 3.72 1.38
C ILE A 91 2.96 3.51 1.94
N VAL A 92 2.40 2.31 1.82
CA VAL A 92 1.08 1.98 2.40
C VAL A 92 1.08 2.17 3.92
N VAL A 93 2.09 1.68 4.64
CA VAL A 93 2.21 1.84 6.09
C VAL A 93 2.27 3.32 6.48
N PHE A 94 3.09 4.11 5.80
CA PHE A 94 3.22 5.54 6.07
C PHE A 94 1.92 6.27 5.83
N VAL A 95 1.21 5.92 4.76
CA VAL A 95 -0.06 6.51 4.38
C VAL A 95 -1.14 6.19 5.40
N PHE A 96 -1.36 4.91 5.68
CA PHE A 96 -2.41 4.49 6.59
C PHE A 96 -2.07 4.88 8.02
N GLY A 97 -0.79 4.83 8.39
CA GLY A 97 -0.30 5.26 9.69
C GLY A 97 -0.45 6.77 9.91
N ALA A 98 0.00 7.60 8.97
CA ALA A 98 -0.19 9.05 9.04
C ALA A 98 -1.68 9.41 9.08
N LEU A 99 -2.50 8.74 8.27
CA LEU A 99 -3.95 8.90 8.30
C LEU A 99 -4.54 8.49 9.66
N THR A 100 -4.02 7.45 10.29
CA THR A 100 -4.49 7.00 11.61
C THR A 100 -4.14 8.01 12.70
N LEU A 101 -2.93 8.57 12.67
CA LEU A 101 -2.48 9.57 13.64
C LEU A 101 -3.15 10.95 13.44
N TRP A 102 -3.45 11.31 12.19
CA TRP A 102 -3.97 12.64 11.84
C TRP A 102 -5.48 12.78 12.04
N LEU A 103 -6.23 11.67 12.02
CA LEU A 103 -7.69 11.69 12.15
C LEU A 103 -8.17 11.54 13.60
N GLN A 104 -8.33 12.66 14.31
CA GLN A 104 -9.00 12.69 15.62
C GLN A 104 -10.23 13.63 15.67
N ASN A 105 -10.88 13.94 14.53
CA ASN A 105 -12.02 14.87 14.49
C ASN A 105 -13.05 14.51 13.38
N ASP A 106 -14.34 14.81 13.62
CA ASP A 106 -15.50 14.47 12.79
C ASP A 106 -15.40 14.91 11.32
N THR A 107 -14.84 16.10 11.05
CA THR A 107 -14.63 16.56 9.66
C THR A 107 -13.71 15.62 8.90
N PHE A 108 -12.78 14.98 9.60
CA PHE A 108 -11.85 14.07 8.96
C PHE A 108 -12.49 12.74 8.60
N ILE A 109 -13.54 12.29 9.29
CA ILE A 109 -14.26 11.06 8.94
C ILE A 109 -14.79 11.14 7.50
N LYS A 110 -15.19 12.35 7.07
CA LYS A 110 -15.65 12.66 5.71
C LYS A 110 -14.52 12.83 4.70
N MET A 111 -13.38 13.39 5.09
CA MET A 111 -12.19 13.54 4.22
C MET A 111 -11.41 12.24 4.03
N LYS A 112 -11.53 11.28 4.96
CA LYS A 112 -10.80 10.00 4.93
C LYS A 112 -10.89 9.29 3.57
N PRO A 113 -12.08 9.10 2.96
CA PRO A 113 -12.19 8.48 1.64
C PRO A 113 -11.54 9.32 0.54
N THR A 114 -11.66 10.66 0.56
CA THR A 114 -11.01 11.53 -0.43
C THR A 114 -9.50 11.35 -0.39
N ILE A 115 -8.88 11.38 0.78
CA ILE A 115 -7.42 11.30 0.93
C ILE A 115 -6.91 9.95 0.46
N VAL A 116 -7.53 8.87 0.94
CA VAL A 116 -7.15 7.50 0.59
C VAL A 116 -7.29 7.27 -0.91
N ASN A 117 -8.45 7.61 -1.49
CA ASN A 117 -8.70 7.41 -2.91
C ASN A 117 -7.79 8.30 -3.77
N THR A 118 -7.56 9.56 -3.40
CA THR A 118 -6.66 10.45 -4.14
C THR A 118 -5.26 9.86 -4.19
N LEU A 119 -4.77 9.42 -3.03
CA LEU A 119 -3.44 8.88 -2.91
C LEU A 119 -3.29 7.56 -3.68
N PHE A 120 -4.23 6.60 -3.53
CA PHE A 120 -4.18 5.37 -4.34
C PHE A 120 -4.21 5.69 -5.84
N GLY A 121 -5.06 6.64 -6.26
CA GLY A 121 -5.11 7.12 -7.64
C GLY A 121 -3.76 7.66 -8.12
N VAL A 122 -3.16 8.59 -7.36
CA VAL A 122 -1.87 9.21 -7.68
C VAL A 122 -0.74 8.19 -7.69
N ILE A 123 -0.68 7.27 -6.72
CA ILE A 123 0.35 6.23 -6.64
C ILE A 123 0.24 5.31 -7.86
N LEU A 124 -0.96 4.83 -8.20
CA LEU A 124 -1.16 3.93 -9.34
C LEU A 124 -0.82 4.61 -10.67
N LEU A 125 -1.30 5.84 -10.88
CA LEU A 125 -1.00 6.59 -12.10
C LEU A 125 0.46 7.03 -12.17
N GLY A 126 1.06 7.39 -11.04
CA GLY A 126 2.48 7.72 -10.92
C GLY A 126 3.36 6.52 -11.22
N GLY A 127 3.08 5.35 -10.65
CA GLY A 127 3.78 4.11 -10.97
C GLY A 127 3.67 3.76 -12.46
N LEU A 128 2.48 3.94 -13.04
CA LEU A 128 2.26 3.74 -14.46
C LEU A 128 3.06 4.71 -15.33
N PHE A 129 3.25 5.96 -14.89
CA PHE A 129 4.08 6.96 -15.56
C PHE A 129 5.56 6.53 -15.61
N PHE A 130 6.06 5.84 -14.58
CA PHE A 130 7.38 5.21 -14.56
C PHE A 130 7.43 3.88 -15.33
N GLY A 131 6.36 3.51 -16.05
CA GLY A 131 6.27 2.26 -16.81
C GLY A 131 6.00 1.02 -15.96
N GLN A 132 5.74 1.19 -14.66
CA GLN A 132 5.52 0.10 -13.72
C GLN A 132 4.04 -0.08 -13.41
N SER A 133 3.50 -1.27 -13.71
CA SER A 133 2.14 -1.64 -13.30
C SER A 133 2.13 -2.07 -11.85
N LEU A 134 1.81 -1.16 -10.93
CA LEU A 134 1.72 -1.45 -9.50
C LEU A 134 0.66 -2.52 -9.19
N LEU A 135 -0.49 -2.50 -9.88
CA LEU A 135 -1.47 -3.60 -9.77
C LEU A 135 -0.86 -4.92 -10.23
N GLY A 136 -0.04 -4.89 -11.28
CA GLY A 136 0.67 -6.08 -11.75
C GLY A 136 1.58 -6.67 -10.68
N TYR A 137 2.36 -5.85 -9.98
CA TYR A 137 3.20 -6.34 -8.89
C TYR A 137 2.40 -6.97 -7.75
N VAL A 138 1.28 -6.36 -7.35
CA VAL A 138 0.48 -6.82 -6.21
C VAL A 138 -0.35 -8.06 -6.55
N PHE A 139 -0.92 -8.12 -7.75
CA PHE A 139 -1.91 -9.14 -8.14
C PHE A 139 -1.38 -10.20 -9.11
N ASN A 140 -0.10 -10.15 -9.54
CA ASN A 140 0.47 -11.17 -10.43
C ASN A 140 0.30 -12.60 -9.90
N SER A 141 0.33 -12.75 -8.58
CA SER A 141 0.17 -14.04 -7.90
C SER A 141 -1.28 -14.56 -7.93
N ALA A 142 -2.28 -13.68 -8.09
CA ALA A 142 -3.69 -14.05 -8.10
C ALA A 142 -4.17 -14.42 -9.51
N PHE A 143 -3.72 -13.69 -10.54
CA PHE A 143 -4.08 -13.96 -11.93
C PHE A 143 -3.02 -13.37 -12.88
N LYS A 144 -2.77 -14.05 -14.01
CA LYS A 144 -1.76 -13.65 -15.00
C LYS A 144 -2.40 -12.86 -16.14
N LEU A 145 -2.07 -11.58 -16.26
CA LEU A 145 -2.38 -10.75 -17.44
C LEU A 145 -1.13 -10.44 -18.26
N THR A 146 -1.32 -10.11 -19.53
CA THR A 146 -0.27 -9.48 -20.34
C THR A 146 0.12 -8.12 -19.75
N ASP A 147 1.36 -7.68 -20.01
CA ASP A 147 1.87 -6.38 -19.55
C ASP A 147 0.99 -5.20 -20.00
N GLU A 148 0.42 -5.30 -21.21
CA GLU A 148 -0.53 -4.32 -21.73
C GLU A 148 -1.84 -4.33 -20.95
N GLY A 149 -2.34 -5.52 -20.58
CA GLY A 149 -3.52 -5.67 -19.73
C GLY A 149 -3.31 -5.04 -18.36
N TRP A 150 -2.15 -5.29 -17.76
CA TRP A 150 -1.74 -4.71 -16.48
C TRP A 150 -1.64 -3.18 -16.51
N ARG A 151 -1.07 -2.60 -17.57
CA ARG A 151 -1.04 -1.14 -17.75
C ARG A 151 -2.44 -0.54 -17.87
N LYS A 152 -3.31 -1.14 -18.70
CA LYS A 152 -4.69 -0.68 -18.89
C LYS A 152 -5.49 -0.79 -17.60
N LEU A 153 -5.34 -1.90 -16.87
CA LEU A 153 -6.03 -2.14 -15.61
C LEU A 153 -5.57 -1.12 -14.55
N THR A 154 -4.26 -0.93 -14.38
CA THR A 154 -3.70 0.08 -13.47
C THR A 154 -4.21 1.48 -13.79
N LEU A 155 -4.26 1.87 -15.07
CA LEU A 155 -4.79 3.16 -15.49
C LEU A 155 -6.25 3.34 -15.08
N ARG A 156 -7.10 2.36 -15.40
CA ARG A 156 -8.53 2.42 -15.09
C ARG A 156 -8.79 2.47 -13.59
N TRP A 157 -8.07 1.67 -12.81
CA TRP A 157 -8.16 1.72 -11.35
C TRP A 157 -7.67 3.05 -10.79
N GLY A 158 -6.54 3.57 -11.27
CA GLY A 158 -6.01 4.87 -10.85
C GLY A 158 -7.01 6.01 -11.11
N VAL A 159 -7.60 6.06 -12.31
CA VAL A 159 -8.64 7.03 -12.65
C VAL A 159 -9.90 6.83 -11.82
N PHE A 160 -10.33 5.59 -11.58
CA PHE A 160 -11.50 5.28 -10.77
C PHE A 160 -11.34 5.71 -9.31
N PHE A 161 -10.16 5.52 -8.72
CA PHE A 161 -9.86 6.04 -7.39
C PHE A 161 -9.92 7.57 -7.36
N LEU A 162 -9.33 8.27 -8.32
CA LEU A 162 -9.46 9.74 -8.40
C LEU A 162 -10.92 10.18 -8.57
N PHE A 163 -11.70 9.46 -9.39
CA PHE A 163 -13.13 9.70 -9.54
C PHE A 163 -13.88 9.54 -8.20
N LEU A 164 -13.64 8.46 -7.46
CA LEU A 164 -14.24 8.26 -6.14
C LEU A 164 -13.80 9.33 -5.12
N ALA A 165 -12.57 9.84 -5.23
CA ALA A 165 -12.09 10.92 -4.38
C ALA A 165 -12.88 12.22 -4.65
N VAL A 166 -12.99 12.63 -5.91
CA VAL A 166 -13.76 13.81 -6.33
C VAL A 166 -15.24 13.64 -5.97
N LEU A 167 -15.80 12.46 -6.21
CA LEU A 167 -17.20 12.16 -5.90
C LEU A 167 -17.47 12.27 -4.40
N ASN A 168 -16.59 11.70 -3.55
CA ASN A 168 -16.71 11.87 -2.10
C ASN A 168 -16.60 13.35 -1.72
N GLU A 169 -15.63 14.08 -2.26
CA GLU A 169 -15.40 15.50 -1.98
C GLU A 169 -16.62 16.37 -2.28
N VAL A 170 -17.27 16.13 -3.42
CA VAL A 170 -18.51 16.80 -3.81
C VAL A 170 -19.64 16.46 -2.84
N VAL A 171 -19.83 15.17 -2.53
CA VAL A 171 -20.94 14.72 -1.69
C VAL A 171 -20.84 15.29 -0.28
N TRP A 172 -19.68 15.24 0.36
CA TRP A 172 -19.58 15.68 1.76
C TRP A 172 -19.55 17.21 1.91
N ARG A 173 -19.15 17.96 0.87
CA ARG A 173 -19.17 19.43 0.88
C ARG A 173 -20.52 20.03 0.53
N MET A 174 -21.29 19.39 -0.36
CA MET A 174 -22.55 19.95 -0.87
C MET A 174 -23.80 19.39 -0.18
N PHE A 175 -23.71 18.25 0.50
CA PHE A 175 -24.86 17.57 1.11
C PHE A 175 -24.73 17.43 2.63
N THR A 176 -25.83 17.08 3.29
CA THR A 176 -25.88 16.86 4.73
C THR A 176 -25.12 15.59 5.12
N THR A 177 -24.76 15.47 6.41
CA THR A 177 -24.08 14.28 6.94
C THR A 177 -24.88 13.00 6.69
N ASP A 178 -26.21 13.04 6.85
CA ASP A 178 -27.07 11.86 6.65
C ASP A 178 -27.07 11.40 5.20
N THR A 179 -27.14 12.34 4.24
CA THR A 179 -27.02 12.02 2.81
C THR A 179 -25.63 11.46 2.48
N TRP A 180 -24.56 12.00 3.07
CA TRP A 180 -23.21 11.47 2.89
C TRP A 180 -23.05 10.05 3.45
N VAL A 181 -23.59 9.76 4.64
CA VAL A 181 -23.57 8.40 5.21
C VAL A 181 -24.36 7.44 4.31
N ALA A 182 -25.55 7.84 3.87
CA ALA A 182 -26.36 7.02 2.96
C ALA A 182 -25.63 6.78 1.62
N PHE A 183 -25.02 7.80 1.04
CA PHE A 183 -24.20 7.66 -0.17
C PHE A 183 -22.99 6.74 0.06
N LYS A 184 -22.35 6.82 1.23
CA LYS A 184 -21.22 5.96 1.56
C LYS A 184 -21.64 4.50 1.64
N VAL A 185 -22.75 4.20 2.30
CA VAL A 185 -23.24 2.83 2.50
C VAL A 185 -23.83 2.27 1.20
N TRP A 186 -24.68 3.04 0.53
CA TRP A 186 -25.49 2.55 -0.59
C TRP A 186 -25.01 2.99 -1.96
N GLY A 187 -24.22 4.06 -2.07
CA GLY A 187 -23.70 4.55 -3.34
C GLY A 187 -22.35 3.94 -3.71
N THR A 188 -21.40 3.94 -2.79
CA THR A 188 -20.01 3.54 -3.11
C THR A 188 -19.89 2.06 -3.47
N MET A 189 -20.64 1.18 -2.80
CA MET A 189 -20.59 -0.26 -3.05
C MET A 189 -21.13 -0.62 -4.45
N PRO A 190 -22.34 -0.20 -4.88
CA PRO A 190 -22.80 -0.44 -6.24
C PRO A 190 -21.90 0.16 -7.32
N ILE A 191 -21.41 1.39 -7.13
CA ILE A 191 -20.48 2.03 -8.08
C ILE A 191 -19.23 1.16 -8.26
N THR A 192 -18.69 0.66 -7.15
CA THR A 192 -17.51 -0.22 -7.18
C THR A 192 -17.81 -1.55 -7.85
N ILE A 193 -18.95 -2.17 -7.56
CA ILE A 193 -19.36 -3.43 -8.20
C ILE A 193 -19.49 -3.25 -9.72
N ILE A 194 -20.22 -2.22 -10.16
CA ILE A 194 -20.40 -1.91 -11.57
C ILE A 194 -19.05 -1.68 -12.25
N PHE A 195 -18.17 -0.91 -11.61
CA PHE A 195 -16.83 -0.67 -12.13
C PHE A 195 -16.01 -1.95 -12.24
N THR A 196 -16.00 -2.80 -11.20
CA THR A 196 -15.28 -4.07 -11.20
C THR A 196 -15.82 -5.01 -12.27
N MET A 197 -17.14 -5.13 -12.42
CA MET A 197 -17.76 -5.90 -13.49
C MET A 197 -17.37 -5.37 -14.87
N ALA A 198 -17.30 -4.05 -15.05
CA ALA A 198 -16.84 -3.44 -16.29
C ALA A 198 -15.35 -3.70 -16.59
N GLN A 199 -14.54 -4.12 -15.60
CA GLN A 199 -13.15 -4.54 -15.81
C GLN A 199 -13.02 -6.00 -16.22
N MET A 200 -14.01 -6.85 -15.95
CA MET A 200 -13.97 -8.28 -16.27
C MET A 200 -13.68 -8.56 -17.76
N PRO A 201 -14.30 -7.87 -18.75
CA PRO A 201 -13.97 -8.09 -20.16
C PRO A 201 -12.53 -7.74 -20.50
N LEU A 202 -11.95 -6.72 -19.86
CA LEU A 202 -10.56 -6.34 -20.06
C LEU A 202 -9.63 -7.43 -19.52
N VAL A 203 -9.92 -7.92 -18.32
CA VAL A 203 -9.20 -9.01 -17.68
C VAL A 203 -9.25 -10.25 -18.58
N MET A 204 -10.44 -10.73 -18.95
CA MET A 204 -10.60 -11.90 -19.81
C MET A 204 -9.87 -11.79 -21.15
N ARG A 205 -9.85 -10.61 -21.76
CA ARG A 205 -9.15 -10.38 -23.04
C ARG A 205 -7.63 -10.41 -22.93
N HIS A 206 -7.09 -10.06 -21.76
CA HIS A 206 -5.64 -9.97 -21.55
C HIS A 206 -5.11 -11.05 -20.59
N SER A 207 -5.96 -11.99 -20.14
CA SER A 207 -5.52 -13.14 -19.36
C SER A 207 -4.62 -14.04 -20.21
N VAL A 208 -3.47 -14.43 -19.66
CA VAL A 208 -2.49 -15.29 -20.34
C VAL A 208 -2.86 -16.77 -20.20
N GLU A 209 -3.64 -17.11 -19.17
CA GLU A 209 -4.21 -18.44 -18.94
C GLU A 209 -5.74 -18.37 -19.16
N PRO A 210 -6.37 -19.32 -19.88
CA PRO A 210 -7.82 -19.41 -19.88
C PRO A 210 -8.28 -19.76 -18.46
N LEU A 211 -9.09 -18.90 -17.84
CA LEU A 211 -9.79 -19.23 -16.60
C LEU A 211 -10.70 -20.44 -16.87
N GLY A 212 -10.24 -21.65 -16.55
CA GLY A 212 -11.04 -22.88 -16.63
C GLY A 212 -10.51 -24.01 -17.54
N LYS A 213 -9.21 -24.29 -17.53
CA LYS A 213 -8.74 -25.66 -17.83
C LYS A 213 -7.90 -26.16 -16.67
N ASP A 214 -8.61 -26.58 -15.62
CA ASP A 214 -8.06 -27.62 -14.76
C ASP A 214 -7.80 -28.85 -15.65
N GLU A 215 -6.57 -29.35 -15.55
CA GLU A 215 -6.09 -30.54 -16.24
C GLU A 215 -6.95 -31.77 -15.89
N LYS A 216 -6.99 -32.68 -16.86
CA LYS A 216 -7.67 -33.98 -16.79
C LYS A 216 -7.27 -34.84 -15.61
#